data_AF-A0A1S9D2T1-F1
#
_entry.id   AF-A0A1S9D2T1-F1
#
_cell.length_a   1.000
_cell.length_b   1.000
_cell.length_c   1.000
_cell.angle_alpha   90.00
_cell.angle_beta   90.00
_cell.angle_gamma   90.00
#
_symmetry.space_group_name_H-M   'P 1'
#
loop_
_entity.id
_entity.type
_entity.pdbx_description
1 polymer ?
#
loop_
_entity_poly.entity_id
_entity_poly.type
_entity_poly.pdbx_seq_one_letter_code
_entity_poly.pdbx_strand_id
1 'polypeptide(L)'
;MNGIIWGTVVGAFALVFYSKVSLAVLMAVAVLLNLVIASLAGVFIPLGLRWLGRDPVLGSSVMLTAITDSMGFFIFLGLAAVFLI
;
A
#
# COMPACT_ATOMS: atom_id res chain seq x y z
N MET A 1 10.15 8.71 -0.16
CA MET A 1 11.37 8.04 -0.69
C MET A 1 11.19 6.54 -0.81
N ASN A 2 10.87 5.81 0.27
CA ASN A 2 10.68 4.35 0.23
C ASN A 2 9.68 3.87 -0.83
N GLY A 3 8.55 4.57 -1.00
CA GLY A 3 7.54 4.25 -2.03
C GLY A 3 8.09 4.21 -3.46
N ILE A 4 8.97 5.15 -3.80
CA ILE A 4 9.55 5.23 -5.15
C ILE A 4 10.53 4.08 -5.38
N ILE A 5 11.37 3.78 -4.38
CA ILE A 5 12.36 2.70 -4.46
C ILE A 5 11.63 1.36 -4.64
N TRP A 6 10.72 1.03 -3.73
CA TRP A 6 9.98 -0.23 -3.76
C TRP A 6 9.05 -0.33 -4.96
N GLY A 7 8.36 0.75 -5.33
CA GLY A 7 7.52 0.77 -6.53
C GLY A 7 8.32 0.51 -7.80
N THR A 8 9.50 1.12 -7.95
CA THR A 8 10.36 0.89 -9.12
C THR A 8 10.87 -0.55 -9.16
N VAL A 9 11.29 -1.10 -8.03
CA VAL A 9 11.76 -2.50 -7.94
C VAL A 9 10.64 -3.45 -8.34
N VAL A 10 9.47 -3.35 -7.71
CA VAL A 10 8.34 -4.25 -8.00
C VAL A 10 7.82 -4.06 -9.43
N GLY A 11 7.76 -2.83 -9.93
CA GLY A 11 7.41 -2.53 -11.31
C GLY A 11 8.39 -3.13 -12.33
N ALA A 12 9.70 -3.07 -12.05
CA ALA A 12 10.72 -3.69 -12.88
C ALA A 12 10.58 -5.22 -12.90
N PHE A 13 10.34 -5.84 -11.75
CA PHE A 13 10.03 -7.27 -11.67
C PHE A 13 8.77 -7.60 -12.48
N ALA A 14 7.70 -6.82 -12.33
CA ALA A 14 6.48 -7.03 -13.10
C ALA A 14 6.71 -6.89 -14.62
N LEU A 15 7.57 -5.98 -15.05
CA LEU A 15 7.94 -5.85 -16.47
C LEU A 15 8.64 -7.09 -17.00
N VAL A 16 9.59 -7.64 -16.25
CA VAL A 16 10.37 -8.83 -16.63
C VAL A 16 9.49 -10.07 -16.73
N PHE A 17 8.56 -10.26 -15.79
CA PHE A 17 7.73 -11.46 -15.73
C PHE A 17 6.52 -11.41 -16.66
N TYR A 18 5.87 -10.25 -16.80
CA TYR A 18 4.63 -10.13 -17.56
C TYR A 18 4.83 -9.56 -18.96
N SER A 19 6.00 -9.01 -19.29
CA SER A 19 6.32 -8.38 -20.58
C SER A 19 5.29 -7.33 -21.03
N LYS A 20 4.56 -6.73 -20.08
CA LYS A 20 3.49 -5.76 -20.31
C LYS A 20 3.78 -4.50 -19.51
N VAL A 21 4.09 -3.43 -20.24
CA VAL A 21 4.42 -2.12 -19.64
C VAL A 21 3.25 -1.58 -18.82
N SER A 22 2.00 -1.80 -19.25
CA SER A 22 0.81 -1.38 -18.51
C SER A 22 0.75 -2.00 -17.11
N LEU A 23 0.96 -3.31 -16.99
CA LEU A 23 1.01 -4.00 -15.70
C LEU A 23 2.20 -3.54 -14.84
N ALA A 24 3.37 -3.33 -15.45
CA ALA A 24 4.55 -2.86 -14.74
C ALA A 24 4.35 -1.48 -14.09
N VAL A 25 3.80 -0.53 -14.86
CA VAL A 25 3.46 0.81 -14.36
C VAL A 25 2.39 0.73 -13.28
N LEU A 26 1.35 -0.10 -13.50
CA LEU A 26 0.30 -0.31 -12.52
C LEU A 26 0.87 -0.84 -11.19
N MET A 27 1.83 -1.76 -11.24
CA MET A 27 2.46 -2.32 -10.05
C MET A 27 3.29 -1.28 -9.30
N ALA A 28 4.07 -0.50 -10.03
CA ALA A 28 4.87 0.55 -9.43
C ALA A 28 3.99 1.58 -8.72
N VAL A 29 2.90 2.01 -9.35
CA VAL A 29 1.96 2.98 -8.77
C VAL A 29 1.21 2.37 -7.59
N ALA A 30 0.74 1.12 -7.69
CA ALA A 30 0.04 0.45 -6.60
C ALA A 30 0.89 0.34 -5.33
N VAL A 31 2.15 -0.08 -5.47
CA VAL A 31 3.09 -0.19 -4.35
C VAL A 31 3.41 1.17 -3.75
N LEU A 32 3.62 2.20 -4.60
CA LEU A 32 3.88 3.56 -4.14
C LEU A 32 2.71 4.08 -3.30
N LEU A 33 1.48 3.95 -3.80
CA LEU A 33 0.28 4.37 -3.07
C LEU A 33 0.08 3.57 -1.78
N ASN A 34 0.28 2.25 -1.81
CA ASN A 34 0.17 1.42 -0.60
C ASN A 34 1.15 1.89 0.49
N LEU A 35 2.39 2.23 0.13
CA LEU A 35 3.39 2.74 1.07
C LEU A 35 3.06 4.14 1.62
N VAL A 36 2.38 4.98 0.84
CA VAL A 36 1.85 6.27 1.32
C VAL A 36 0.74 6.03 2.35
N ILE A 37 -0.18 5.11 2.08
CA ILE A 37 -1.25 4.78 3.03
C ILE A 37 -0.69 4.13 4.29
N ALA A 38 0.29 3.22 4.16
CA ALA A 38 0.94 2.57 5.28
C ALA A 38 1.65 3.58 6.20
N SER A 39 2.33 4.60 5.65
CA SER A 39 3.00 5.62 6.46
C SER A 39 2.01 6.53 7.17
N LEU A 40 0.90 6.88 6.52
CA LEU A 40 -0.19 7.64 7.13
C LEU A 40 -0.85 6.81 8.25
N ALA A 41 -1.20 5.56 7.98
CA ALA A 41 -1.79 4.64 8.93
C ALA A 41 -0.87 4.42 10.15
N GLY A 42 0.44 4.32 9.93
CA GLY A 42 1.43 4.19 11.01
C GLY A 42 1.42 5.36 12.01
N VAL A 43 0.95 6.54 11.59
CA VAL A 43 0.81 7.72 12.45
C VAL A 43 -0.63 7.88 12.97
N PHE A 44 -1.62 7.73 12.09
CA PHE A 44 -3.03 7.95 12.43
C PHE A 44 -3.63 6.86 13.33
N ILE A 45 -3.26 5.59 13.16
CA ILE A 45 -3.77 4.49 14.00
C ILE A 45 -3.44 4.73 15.49
N PRO A 46 -2.17 4.94 15.90
CA PRO A 46 -1.86 5.14 17.31
C PRO A 46 -2.46 6.45 17.86
N LEU A 47 -2.51 7.52 17.06
CA LEU A 47 -3.15 8.78 17.45
C LEU A 47 -4.66 8.61 17.66
N GLY A 48 -5.34 7.91 16.76
CA GLY A 48 -6.77 7.63 16.86
C GLY A 48 -7.11 6.75 18.07
N LEU A 49 -6.32 5.69 18.31
CA LEU A 49 -6.48 4.84 19.50
C LEU A 49 -6.29 5.63 20.78
N ARG A 50 -5.26 6.49 20.84
CA ARG A 50 -5.04 7.39 21.98
C ARG A 50 -6.22 8.34 22.21
N TRP A 51 -6.82 8.86 21.14
CA TRP A 51 -7.98 9.75 21.22
C TRP A 51 -9.25 9.05 21.72
N LEU A 52 -9.41 7.76 21.39
CA LEU A 52 -10.47 6.90 21.93
C LEU A 52 -10.19 6.36 23.35
N GLY A 53 -9.07 6.73 23.97
CA GLY A 53 -8.68 6.23 25.29
C GLY A 53 -8.31 4.74 25.32
N ARG A 54 -7.98 4.14 24.17
CA ARG A 54 -7.51 2.76 24.05
C ARG A 54 -5.99 2.71 23.94
N ASP A 55 -5.38 1.70 24.55
CA ASP A 55 -3.93 1.54 24.53
C ASP A 55 -3.42 1.19 23.11
N PRO A 56 -2.63 2.07 22.47
CA PRO A 56 -2.14 1.85 21.12
C PRO A 56 -1.15 0.67 21.02
N VAL A 57 -0.56 0.24 22.14
CA VAL A 57 0.47 -0.81 22.17
C VAL A 57 -0.10 -2.19 21.84
N LEU A 58 -1.32 -2.49 22.30
CA LEU A 58 -1.93 -3.82 22.13
C LEU A 58 -2.53 -4.07 20.74
N GLY A 59 -2.92 -3.01 20.02
CA GLY A 59 -3.69 -3.14 18.77
C GLY A 59 -3.08 -2.50 17.53
N SER A 60 -2.09 -1.61 17.67
CA SER A 60 -1.60 -0.83 16.52
C SER A 60 -0.94 -1.69 15.44
N SER A 61 -0.16 -2.71 15.81
CA SER A 61 0.54 -3.58 14.85
C SER A 61 -0.44 -4.38 13.98
N VAL A 62 -1.40 -5.08 14.61
CA VAL A 62 -2.41 -5.89 13.91
C VAL A 62 -3.32 -5.01 13.04
N MET A 63 -3.69 -3.83 13.53
CA MET A 63 -4.54 -2.91 12.79
C MET A 63 -3.78 -2.28 11.60
N LEU A 64 -2.48 -1.99 11.77
CA LEU A 64 -1.63 -1.50 10.69
C LEU A 64 -1.49 -2.54 9.58
N THR A 65 -1.21 -3.80 9.93
CA THR A 65 -1.12 -4.88 8.94
C THR A 65 -2.46 -5.12 8.25
N ALA A 66 -3.58 -5.16 9.00
CA ALA A 66 -4.91 -5.33 8.41
C ALA A 66 -5.26 -4.21 7.43
N ILE A 67 -4.96 -2.95 7.78
CA ILE A 67 -5.20 -1.81 6.89
C ILE A 67 -4.30 -1.89 5.67
N THR A 68 -2.99 -2.15 5.82
CA THR A 68 -2.09 -2.17 4.66
C THR A 68 -2.33 -3.37 3.73
N ASP A 69 -2.77 -4.52 4.25
CA ASP A 69 -3.13 -5.69 3.44
C ASP A 69 -4.41 -5.42 2.64
N SER A 70 -5.45 -4.89 3.31
CA SER A 70 -6.74 -4.57 2.68
C SER A 70 -6.59 -3.44 1.66
N MET A 71 -5.90 -2.37 2.03
CA MET A 71 -5.68 -1.21 1.16
C MET A 71 -4.74 -1.54 0.00
N GLY A 72 -3.70 -2.34 0.22
CA GLY A 72 -2.81 -2.79 -0.84
C GLY A 72 -3.57 -3.55 -1.93
N PHE A 73 -4.45 -4.48 -1.52
CA PHE A 73 -5.32 -5.21 -2.45
C PHE A 73 -6.33 -4.28 -3.14
N PHE A 74 -6.99 -3.40 -2.38
CA PHE A 74 -7.97 -2.45 -2.92
C PHE A 74 -7.36 -1.49 -3.94
N ILE A 75 -6.18 -0.92 -3.67
CA ILE A 75 -5.47 -0.04 -4.59
C ILE A 75 -5.12 -0.79 -5.87
N PHE A 76 -4.55 -2.00 -5.75
CA PHE A 76 -4.18 -2.80 -6.91
C PHE A 76 -5.41 -3.11 -7.78
N LEU A 77 -6.49 -3.62 -7.20
CA LEU A 77 -7.71 -3.98 -7.94
C LEU A 77 -8.39 -2.73 -8.51
N GLY A 78 -8.48 -1.65 -7.74
CA GLY A 78 -9.08 -0.40 -8.17
C GLY A 78 -8.32 0.24 -9.33
N LEU A 79 -6.99 0.26 -9.27
CA LEU A 79 -6.17 0.71 -10.40
C LEU A 79 -6.33 -0.21 -11.60
N ALA A 80 -6.35 -1.53 -11.41
CA ALA A 80 -6.59 -2.49 -12.49
C ALA A 80 -7.94 -2.26 -13.17
N ALA A 81 -9.01 -2.05 -12.39
CA ALA A 81 -10.34 -1.79 -12.93
C ALA A 81 -10.40 -0.47 -13.73
N VAL A 82 -9.64 0.55 -13.36
CA VAL A 82 -9.66 1.85 -14.07
C VAL A 82 -8.71 1.88 -15.27
N PHE A 83 -7.57 1.17 -15.22
CA PHE A 83 -6.53 1.25 -16.25
C PHE A 83 -6.48 0.07 -17.23
N LEU A 84 -7.03 -1.10 -16.87
CA LEU A 84 -7.00 -2.31 -17.71
C LEU A 84 -8.37 -2.70 -18.30
N ILE A 85 -9.45 -2.04 -17.88
CA ILE A 85 -10.78 -2.12 -18.52
C ILE A 85 -10.85 -1.04 -19.60
#